data_AF-A0A8J2T9Q0-F1
#
_entry.id   AF-A0A8J2T9Q0-F1
#
_cell.length_a   1.000
_cell.length_b   1.000
_cell.length_c   1.000
_cell.angle_alpha   90.00
_cell.angle_beta   90.00
_cell.angle_gamma   90.00
#
_symmetry.space_group_name_H-M   'P 1'
#
loop_
_entity.id
_entity.type
_entity.pdbx_description
1 polymer ?
#
loop_
_entity_poly.entity_id
_entity_poly.type
_entity_poly.pdbx_seq_one_letter_code
_entity_poly.pdbx_strand_id
1 'polypeptide(L)'
;MSLTPVQMDQVRTKVSYSEVDLPYNGYMDILSKVTKLTNQILKGKLHEYSTASSFEFNETFITELENNAEQKFLELQSSLEVKKMAQENWDQCNSEIVQRMEYEIQEKLPDLKRLAADLQSRITRVRGLYESVNYVNRELDILVEGRTSLTCGKVQWEKELGTALVGKLIKQGYLKKIGPQEEGRYRVLDNFTKGPNELKHINKTIKSDIDKLSEELTTYKMKWVKDADIFSKMTSALKEEMAKRDLNLQYQDMEEDEDVDEVEEQDEEPSDDNNFEEEREQADQSEEQSDGQEEDQGVKGASPN
;
A
#
# COMPACT_ATOMS: atom_id res chain seq x y z
N MET A 1 20.03 -58.43 24.74
CA MET A 1 20.75 -57.72 25.82
C MET A 1 20.95 -56.29 25.35
N SER A 2 20.43 -55.30 26.07
CA SER A 2 20.63 -53.88 25.79
C SER A 2 21.95 -53.41 26.41
N LEU A 3 22.75 -52.64 25.65
CA LEU A 3 23.99 -52.04 26.14
C LEU A 3 23.70 -51.09 27.31
N THR A 4 24.54 -51.13 28.34
CA THR A 4 24.42 -50.21 29.48
C THR A 4 24.96 -48.83 29.10
N PRO A 5 24.47 -47.74 29.73
CA PRO A 5 24.96 -46.38 29.47
C PRO A 5 26.48 -46.23 29.64
N VAL A 6 27.08 -46.94 30.59
CA VAL A 6 28.54 -46.95 30.80
C VAL A 6 29.29 -47.58 29.63
N GLN A 7 28.75 -48.67 29.07
CA GLN A 7 29.33 -49.30 27.88
C GLN A 7 29.24 -48.38 26.66
N MET A 8 28.15 -47.62 26.52
CA MET A 8 28.02 -46.63 25.44
C MET A 8 29.03 -45.50 25.59
N ASP A 9 29.23 -44.99 26.81
CA ASP A 9 30.19 -43.91 27.06
C ASP A 9 31.64 -44.37 26.83
N GLN A 10 32.02 -45.56 27.30
CA GLN A 10 33.33 -46.15 27.05
C GLN A 10 33.65 -46.30 25.56
N VAL A 11 32.67 -46.72 24.76
CA VAL A 11 32.81 -46.82 23.31
C VAL A 11 32.96 -45.42 22.70
N ARG A 12 32.15 -44.45 23.13
CA ARG A 12 32.20 -43.08 22.65
C ARG A 12 33.57 -42.45 22.90
N THR A 13 34.08 -42.56 24.12
CA THR A 13 35.42 -42.07 24.47
C THR A 13 36.48 -42.75 23.61
N LYS A 14 36.44 -44.08 23.48
CA LYS A 14 37.42 -44.81 22.66
C LYS A 14 37.41 -44.35 21.20
N VAL A 15 36.25 -44.07 20.62
CA VAL A 15 36.12 -43.55 19.26
C VAL A 15 36.67 -42.12 19.15
N SER A 16 36.37 -41.25 20.13
CA SER A 16 36.85 -39.87 20.13
C SER A 16 38.37 -39.73 20.23
N TYR A 17 39.05 -40.68 20.87
CA TYR A 17 40.52 -40.71 20.99
C TYR A 17 41.20 -41.69 20.03
N SER A 18 40.47 -42.22 19.05
CA SER A 18 41.04 -43.14 18.06
C SER A 18 41.91 -42.38 17.07
N GLU A 19 43.23 -42.37 17.30
CA GLU A 19 44.22 -41.81 16.36
C GLU A 19 45.01 -42.92 15.68
N VAL A 20 45.16 -42.82 14.36
CA VAL A 20 46.01 -43.71 13.56
C VAL A 20 47.16 -42.87 13.00
N ASP A 21 48.24 -42.77 13.77
CA ASP A 21 49.48 -42.09 13.38
C ASP A 21 50.49 -43.10 12.82
N LEU A 22 50.62 -43.15 11.49
CA LEU A 22 51.50 -44.10 10.80
C LEU A 22 53.00 -43.83 11.06
N PRO A 23 53.52 -42.59 10.99
CA PRO A 23 54.90 -42.29 11.38
C PRO A 23 55.24 -42.71 12.81
N TYR A 24 54.36 -42.43 13.78
CA TYR A 24 54.56 -42.82 15.18
C TYR A 24 54.57 -44.34 15.35
N ASN A 25 53.58 -45.03 14.78
CA ASN A 25 53.49 -46.49 14.84
C ASN A 25 54.69 -47.17 14.16
N GLY A 26 55.17 -46.61 13.04
CA GLY A 26 56.33 -47.12 12.31
C GLY A 26 57.62 -47.02 13.14
N TYR A 27 57.86 -45.87 13.78
CA TYR A 27 59.01 -45.69 14.66
C TYR A 27 58.94 -46.60 15.91
N MET A 28 57.76 -46.74 16.52
CA MET A 28 57.54 -47.63 17.67
C MET A 28 57.74 -49.11 17.34
N ASP A 29 57.40 -49.55 16.12
CA ASP A 29 57.67 -50.92 15.68
C ASP A 29 59.18 -51.19 15.57
N ILE A 30 59.97 -50.24 15.03
CA ILE A 30 61.43 -50.35 15.00
C ILE A 30 62.02 -50.41 16.41
N LEU A 31 61.59 -49.52 17.31
CA LEU A 31 62.02 -49.56 18.72
C LEU A 31 61.67 -50.90 19.38
N SER A 32 60.49 -51.45 19.12
CA SER A 32 60.07 -52.75 19.61
C SER A 32 60.94 -53.88 19.09
N LYS A 33 61.28 -53.86 17.79
CA LYS A 33 62.19 -54.83 17.14
C LYS A 33 63.59 -54.78 17.75
N VAL A 34 64.17 -53.59 17.89
CA VAL A 34 65.48 -53.39 18.50
C VAL A 34 65.47 -53.86 19.96
N THR A 35 64.47 -53.45 20.74
CA THR A 35 64.35 -53.83 22.16
C THR A 35 64.21 -55.35 22.33
N LYS A 36 63.39 -56.00 21.51
CA LYS A 36 63.26 -57.47 21.50
C LYS A 36 64.59 -58.13 21.16
N LEU A 37 65.28 -57.65 20.13
CA LEU A 37 66.58 -58.18 19.72
C LEU A 37 67.61 -58.05 20.85
N THR A 38 67.74 -56.87 21.47
CA THR A 38 68.62 -56.64 22.63
C THR A 38 68.27 -57.57 23.79
N ASN A 39 66.98 -57.75 24.10
CA ASN A 39 66.54 -58.63 25.17
C ASN A 39 66.91 -60.10 24.91
N GLN A 40 66.79 -60.56 23.65
CA GLN A 40 67.15 -61.93 23.27
C GLN A 40 68.66 -62.16 23.24
N ILE A 41 69.45 -61.14 22.86
CA ILE A 41 70.90 -61.16 22.99
C ILE A 41 71.30 -61.30 24.46
N LEU A 42 70.73 -60.47 25.35
CA LEU A 42 71.01 -60.51 26.79
C LEU A 42 70.61 -61.86 27.44
N LYS A 43 69.58 -62.52 26.92
CA LYS A 43 69.14 -63.85 27.38
C LYS A 43 69.89 -65.02 26.75
N GLY A 44 70.77 -64.78 25.78
CA GLY A 44 71.51 -65.82 25.05
C GLY A 44 70.62 -66.68 24.13
N LYS A 45 69.40 -66.24 23.80
CA LYS A 45 68.40 -66.99 23.01
C LYS A 45 68.24 -66.48 21.58
N LEU A 46 69.29 -65.84 21.05
CA LEU A 46 69.25 -65.21 19.72
C LEU A 46 68.94 -66.21 18.60
N HIS A 47 69.47 -67.44 18.69
CA HIS A 47 69.26 -68.46 17.67
C HIS A 47 67.79 -68.93 17.62
N GLU A 48 67.14 -69.12 18.78
CA GLU A 48 65.71 -69.44 18.88
C GLU A 48 64.83 -68.33 18.27
N TYR A 49 65.18 -67.06 18.50
CA TYR A 49 64.45 -65.90 17.99
C TYR A 49 64.64 -65.69 16.47
N SER A 50 65.85 -65.94 15.97
CA SER A 50 66.19 -65.89 14.55
C SER A 50 65.42 -66.94 13.74
N THR A 51 65.29 -68.16 14.26
CA THR A 51 64.47 -69.21 13.62
C THR A 51 62.97 -68.89 13.67
N ALA A 52 62.47 -68.38 14.81
CA ALA A 52 61.04 -68.07 14.98
C ALA A 52 60.57 -66.86 14.16
N SER A 53 61.47 -65.90 13.92
CA SER A 53 61.15 -64.64 13.23
C SER A 53 61.65 -64.61 11.78
N SER A 54 62.12 -65.75 11.27
CA SER A 54 62.58 -65.94 9.88
C SER A 54 63.58 -64.89 9.38
N PHE A 55 64.51 -64.46 10.24
CA PHE A 55 65.62 -63.58 9.84
C PHE A 55 66.96 -64.15 10.28
N GLU A 56 68.00 -63.96 9.46
CA GLU A 56 69.38 -64.28 9.81
C GLU A 56 70.06 -63.05 10.42
N PHE A 57 70.63 -63.20 11.61
CA PHE A 57 71.38 -62.12 12.26
C PHE A 57 72.75 -61.96 11.59
N ASN A 58 72.84 -61.02 10.65
CA ASN A 58 74.05 -60.69 9.88
C ASN A 58 74.35 -59.17 9.94
N GLU A 59 75.57 -58.77 9.60
CA GLU A 59 76.01 -57.37 9.51
C GLU A 59 75.15 -56.55 8.52
N THR A 60 74.68 -57.19 7.43
CA THR A 60 73.74 -56.58 6.48
C THR A 60 72.37 -56.27 7.10
N PHE A 61 71.90 -57.11 8.02
CA PHE A 61 70.63 -56.88 8.73
C PHE A 61 70.77 -55.73 9.75
N ILE A 62 71.93 -55.61 10.39
CA ILE A 62 72.22 -54.51 11.32
C ILE A 62 72.23 -53.16 10.58
N THR A 63 72.91 -53.09 9.43
CA THR A 63 72.96 -51.86 8.62
C THR A 63 71.60 -51.51 8.02
N GLU A 64 70.80 -52.50 7.60
CA GLU A 64 69.41 -52.27 7.17
C GLU A 64 68.55 -51.74 8.32
N LEU A 65 68.68 -52.31 9.52
CA LEU A 65 67.93 -51.88 10.70
C LEU A 65 68.31 -50.47 11.15
N GLU A 66 69.59 -50.11 11.06
CA GLU A 66 70.09 -48.76 11.34
C GLU A 66 69.54 -47.74 10.34
N ASN A 67 69.67 -48.01 9.03
CA ASN A 67 69.11 -47.15 7.99
C ASN A 67 67.59 -46.98 8.12
N ASN A 68 66.87 -48.06 8.44
CA ASN A 68 65.42 -48.02 8.65
C ASN A 68 65.05 -47.23 9.92
N ALA A 69 65.82 -47.36 11.00
CA ALA A 69 65.63 -46.59 12.22
C ALA A 69 65.82 -45.08 11.98
N GLU A 70 66.88 -44.69 11.26
CA GLU A 70 67.12 -43.30 10.88
C GLU A 70 66.00 -42.75 9.99
N GLN A 71 65.56 -43.52 8.99
CA GLN A 71 64.47 -43.12 8.10
C GLN A 71 63.16 -42.92 8.88
N LYS A 72 62.81 -43.85 9.76
CA LYS A 72 61.56 -43.78 10.56
C LYS A 72 61.61 -42.67 11.60
N PHE A 73 62.78 -42.38 12.16
CA PHE A 73 62.99 -41.23 13.03
C PHE A 73 62.76 -39.92 12.28
N LEU A 74 63.39 -39.75 11.11
CA LEU A 74 63.22 -38.56 10.26
C LEU A 74 61.77 -38.37 9.80
N GLU A 75 61.08 -39.47 9.45
CA GLU A 75 59.67 -39.44 9.05
C GLU A 75 58.77 -38.94 10.19
N LEU A 76 58.97 -39.45 11.42
CA LEU A 76 58.24 -38.99 12.59
C LEU A 76 58.53 -37.52 12.91
N GLN A 77 59.81 -37.12 12.85
CA GLN A 77 60.19 -35.74 13.12
C GLN A 77 59.59 -34.78 12.10
N SER A 78 59.67 -35.09 10.81
CA SER A 78 59.05 -34.29 9.75
C SER A 78 57.54 -34.20 9.92
N SER A 79 56.87 -35.31 10.26
CA SER A 79 55.42 -35.31 10.52
C SER A 79 55.03 -34.38 11.67
N LEU A 80 55.80 -34.40 12.77
CA LEU A 80 55.57 -33.52 13.91
C LEU A 80 55.79 -32.06 13.56
N GLU A 81 56.85 -31.73 12.82
CA GLU A 81 57.15 -30.36 12.37
C GLU A 81 56.05 -29.82 11.47
N VAL A 82 55.51 -30.62 10.55
CA VAL A 82 54.38 -30.24 9.69
C VAL A 82 53.12 -30.00 10.52
N LYS A 83 52.77 -30.90 11.45
CA LYS A 83 51.60 -30.73 12.33
C LYS A 83 51.73 -29.45 13.16
N LYS A 84 52.92 -29.17 13.70
CA LYS A 84 53.20 -27.96 14.47
C LYS A 84 53.05 -26.70 13.62
N MET A 85 53.67 -26.65 12.44
CA MET A 85 53.56 -25.50 11.54
C MET A 85 52.11 -25.28 11.08
N ALA A 86 51.36 -26.36 10.82
CA ALA A 86 49.94 -26.25 10.46
C ALA A 86 49.11 -25.64 11.60
N GLN A 87 49.38 -26.03 12.85
CA GLN A 87 48.73 -25.46 14.02
C GLN A 87 49.10 -23.98 14.21
N GLU A 88 50.37 -23.62 14.15
CA GLU A 88 50.83 -22.22 14.26
C GLU A 88 50.20 -21.33 13.17
N ASN A 89 50.15 -21.82 11.93
CA ASN A 89 49.50 -21.12 10.82
C ASN A 89 48.00 -20.94 11.04
N TRP A 90 47.32 -21.96 11.59
CA TRP A 90 45.90 -21.87 11.90
C TRP A 90 45.64 -20.86 13.02
N ASP A 91 46.43 -20.90 14.10
CA ASP A 91 46.33 -19.98 15.23
C ASP A 91 46.56 -18.53 14.78
N GLN A 92 47.59 -18.29 13.96
CA GLN A 92 47.88 -16.97 13.41
C GLN A 92 46.76 -16.47 12.50
N CYS A 93 46.33 -17.28 11.52
CA CYS A 93 45.28 -16.89 10.59
C CYS A 93 43.96 -16.60 11.33
N ASN A 94 43.62 -17.44 12.31
CA ASN A 94 42.42 -17.25 13.11
C ASN A 94 42.49 -15.96 13.94
N SER A 95 43.63 -15.68 14.58
CA SER A 95 43.84 -14.42 15.30
C SER A 95 43.72 -13.20 14.39
N GLU A 96 44.31 -13.26 13.18
CA GLU A 96 44.21 -12.17 12.20
C GLU A 96 42.78 -11.95 11.71
N ILE A 97 42.01 -13.02 11.48
CA ILE A 97 40.60 -12.93 11.07
C ILE A 97 39.77 -12.28 12.18
N VAL A 98 39.95 -12.69 13.44
CA VAL A 98 39.21 -12.11 14.57
C VAL A 98 39.51 -10.62 14.70
N GLN A 99 40.79 -10.22 14.67
CA GLN A 99 41.18 -8.81 14.74
C GLN A 99 40.65 -7.98 13.56
N ARG A 100 40.71 -8.54 12.34
CA ARG A 100 40.17 -7.88 11.16
C ARG A 100 38.67 -7.70 11.26
N MET A 101 37.95 -8.74 11.71
CA MET A 101 36.51 -8.68 11.90
C MET A 101 36.12 -7.62 12.92
N GLU A 102 36.83 -7.53 14.05
CA GLU A 102 36.59 -6.50 15.06
C GLU A 102 36.79 -5.08 14.49
N TYR A 103 37.87 -4.85 13.74
CA TYR A 103 38.16 -3.57 13.12
C TYR A 103 37.15 -3.21 12.01
N GLU A 104 36.88 -4.14 11.09
CA GLU A 104 35.95 -3.92 9.99
C GLU A 104 34.52 -3.68 10.50
N ILE A 105 34.08 -4.38 11.56
CA ILE A 105 32.79 -4.10 12.19
C ILE A 105 32.76 -2.67 12.72
N GLN A 106 33.80 -2.22 13.44
CA GLN A 106 33.83 -0.87 13.97
C GLN A 106 33.84 0.20 12.85
N GLU A 107 34.52 -0.06 11.74
CA GLU A 107 34.58 0.85 10.60
C GLU A 107 33.25 0.90 9.81
N LYS A 108 32.61 -0.25 9.57
CA LYS A 108 31.41 -0.35 8.70
C LYS A 108 30.09 -0.16 9.45
N LEU A 109 30.06 -0.36 10.77
CA LEU A 109 28.85 -0.19 11.58
C LEU A 109 28.25 1.23 11.51
N PRO A 110 29.03 2.33 11.55
CA PRO A 110 28.49 3.68 11.39
C PRO A 110 27.82 3.90 10.02
N ASP A 111 28.41 3.39 8.94
CA ASP A 111 27.83 3.48 7.60
C ASP A 111 26.51 2.72 7.51
N LEU A 112 26.46 1.51 8.10
CA LEU A 112 25.23 0.72 8.15
C LEU A 112 24.14 1.43 8.96
N LYS A 113 24.49 2.04 10.10
CA LYS A 113 23.56 2.86 10.91
C LYS A 113 23.03 4.06 10.13
N ARG A 114 23.89 4.74 9.36
CA ARG A 114 23.49 5.86 8.50
C ARG A 114 22.50 5.42 7.43
N LEU A 115 22.77 4.28 6.78
CA LEU A 115 21.88 3.73 5.76
C LEU A 115 20.51 3.34 6.35
N ALA A 116 20.51 2.71 7.53
CA ALA A 116 19.28 2.37 8.23
C ALA A 116 18.45 3.62 8.59
N ALA A 117 19.11 4.70 9.06
CA ALA A 117 18.44 5.96 9.35
C ALA A 117 17.84 6.62 8.10
N ASP A 118 18.57 6.61 6.97
CA ASP A 118 18.06 7.14 5.69
C ASP A 118 16.85 6.33 5.20
N LEU A 119 16.93 5.01 5.26
CA LEU A 119 15.81 4.14 4.88
C LEU A 119 14.58 4.39 5.75
N GLN A 120 14.76 4.54 7.06
CA GLN A 120 13.66 4.85 7.99
C GLN A 120 13.02 6.21 7.68
N SER A 121 13.83 7.22 7.36
CA SER A 121 13.33 8.54 6.92
C SER A 121 12.51 8.45 5.63
N ARG A 122 12.99 7.67 4.65
CA ARG A 122 12.25 7.40 3.40
C ARG A 122 10.93 6.68 3.66
N ILE A 123 10.91 5.65 4.50
CA ILE A 123 9.69 4.93 4.88
C ILE A 123 8.70 5.88 5.55
N THR A 124 9.17 6.76 6.42
CA THR A 124 8.32 7.74 7.12
C THR A 124 7.69 8.71 6.13
N ARG A 125 8.45 9.20 5.15
CA ARG A 125 7.93 10.07 4.08
C ARG A 125 6.88 9.35 3.23
N VAL A 126 7.12 8.08 2.90
CA VAL A 126 6.16 7.26 2.15
C VAL A 126 4.88 7.04 2.95
N ARG A 127 4.97 6.74 4.25
CA ARG A 127 3.80 6.63 5.13
C ARG A 127 3.01 7.94 5.19
N GLY A 128 3.69 9.08 5.33
CA GLY A 128 3.03 10.39 5.30
C GLY A 128 2.31 10.68 3.97
N LEU A 129 2.84 10.19 2.83
CA LEU A 129 2.15 10.27 1.54
C LEU A 129 0.88 9.40 1.53
N TYR A 130 0.94 8.16 2.02
CA TYR A 130 -0.24 7.31 2.14
C TYR A 130 -1.32 7.92 3.03
N GLU A 131 -0.93 8.50 4.16
CA GLU A 131 -1.85 9.21 5.05
C GLU A 131 -2.49 10.43 4.36
N SER A 132 -1.71 11.20 3.61
CA SER A 132 -2.20 12.34 2.83
C SER A 132 -3.21 11.91 1.76
N VAL A 133 -2.93 10.84 1.03
CA VAL A 133 -3.86 10.27 0.04
C VAL A 133 -5.15 9.79 0.71
N ASN A 134 -5.04 9.09 1.84
CA ASN A 134 -6.22 8.67 2.61
C ASN A 134 -7.04 9.85 3.13
N TYR A 135 -6.39 10.94 3.55
CA TYR A 135 -7.07 12.16 3.96
C TYR A 135 -7.84 12.80 2.79
N VAL A 136 -7.21 12.92 1.62
CA VAL A 136 -7.85 13.46 0.41
C VAL A 136 -9.02 12.58 -0.02
N ASN A 137 -8.87 11.26 -0.02
CA ASN A 137 -9.95 10.34 -0.39
C ASN A 137 -11.14 10.47 0.57
N ARG A 138 -10.89 10.55 1.89
CA ARG A 138 -11.97 10.77 2.87
C ARG A 138 -12.68 12.11 2.69
N GLU A 139 -11.94 13.18 2.43
CA GLU A 139 -12.55 14.48 2.11
C GLU A 139 -13.38 14.42 0.81
N LEU A 140 -12.95 13.64 -0.18
CA LEU A 140 -13.71 13.41 -1.40
C LEU A 140 -15.00 12.63 -1.14
N ASP A 141 -14.95 11.59 -0.31
CA ASP A 141 -16.14 10.84 0.10
C ASP A 141 -17.15 11.75 0.82
N ILE A 142 -16.66 12.61 1.73
CA ILE A 142 -17.49 13.60 2.44
C ILE A 142 -18.14 14.59 1.46
N LEU A 143 -17.39 15.06 0.44
CA LEU A 143 -17.89 15.94 -0.61
C LEU A 143 -18.99 15.27 -1.45
N VAL A 144 -18.84 13.98 -1.77
CA VAL A 144 -19.85 13.18 -2.47
C VAL A 144 -21.12 13.02 -1.64
N GLU A 145 -21.00 12.87 -0.31
CA GLU A 145 -22.13 12.87 0.62
C GLU A 145 -22.85 14.23 0.75
N GLY A 146 -22.43 15.26 0.00
CA GLY A 146 -23.03 16.60 0.01
C GLY A 146 -22.67 17.42 1.25
N ARG A 147 -21.64 17.01 1.99
CA ARG A 147 -21.10 17.75 3.13
C ARG A 147 -19.75 18.33 2.72
N THR A 148 -19.43 19.52 3.23
CA THR A 148 -18.09 20.09 3.05
C THR A 148 -17.46 20.42 4.39
N SER A 149 -16.17 20.16 4.49
CA SER A 149 -15.31 20.65 5.56
C SER A 149 -15.06 22.17 5.45
N LEU A 150 -15.37 22.78 4.30
CA LEU A 150 -15.13 24.20 4.04
C LEU A 150 -16.05 25.09 4.89
N THR A 151 -15.45 25.80 5.84
CA THR A 151 -16.12 26.84 6.63
C THR A 151 -15.38 28.15 6.48
N CYS A 152 -16.05 29.18 5.96
CA CYS A 152 -15.46 30.49 5.70
C CYS A 152 -16.35 31.62 6.26
N GLY A 153 -15.73 32.77 6.52
CA GLY A 153 -16.47 33.97 6.95
C GLY A 153 -17.31 34.55 5.80
N LYS A 154 -18.36 35.31 6.15
CA LYS A 154 -19.24 35.95 5.15
C LYS A 154 -18.47 36.79 4.12
N VAL A 155 -17.49 37.57 4.58
CA VAL A 155 -16.67 38.46 3.73
C VAL A 155 -15.86 37.67 2.69
N GLN A 156 -15.36 36.49 3.05
CA GLN A 156 -14.63 35.63 2.12
C GLN A 156 -15.56 35.05 1.06
N TRP A 157 -16.76 34.63 1.45
CA TRP A 157 -17.79 34.19 0.51
C TRP A 157 -18.23 35.31 -0.44
N GLU A 158 -18.42 36.53 0.08
CA GLU A 158 -18.81 37.70 -0.72
C GLU A 158 -17.73 38.06 -1.75
N LYS A 159 -16.45 37.83 -1.44
CA LYS A 159 -15.34 38.07 -2.37
C LYS A 159 -15.35 37.10 -3.55
N GLU A 160 -15.59 35.81 -3.30
CA GLU A 160 -15.52 34.77 -4.34
C GLU A 160 -16.84 34.63 -5.14
N LEU A 161 -18.00 34.73 -4.48
CA LEU A 161 -19.32 34.51 -5.10
C LEU A 161 -20.07 35.81 -5.48
N GLY A 162 -19.69 36.93 -4.88
CA GLY A 162 -20.39 38.22 -5.00
C GLY A 162 -21.50 38.41 -3.98
N THR A 163 -21.70 39.67 -3.55
CA THR A 163 -22.61 40.05 -2.46
C THR A 163 -24.07 39.69 -2.72
N ALA A 164 -24.55 39.88 -3.96
CA ALA A 164 -25.94 39.60 -4.35
C ALA A 164 -26.27 38.10 -4.27
N LEU A 165 -25.33 37.23 -4.64
CA LEU A 165 -25.52 35.78 -4.63
C LEU A 165 -25.45 35.23 -3.20
N VAL A 166 -24.49 35.68 -2.39
CA VAL A 166 -24.36 35.26 -0.98
C VAL A 166 -25.62 35.57 -0.18
N GLY A 167 -26.23 36.74 -0.39
CA GLY A 167 -27.50 37.08 0.25
C GLY A 167 -28.63 36.12 -0.08
N LYS A 168 -28.72 35.66 -1.34
CA LYS A 168 -29.71 34.65 -1.78
C LYS A 168 -29.40 33.27 -1.19
N LEU A 169 -28.15 32.84 -1.23
CA LEU A 169 -27.71 31.53 -0.71
C LEU A 169 -27.92 31.37 0.80
N ILE A 170 -27.74 32.45 1.57
CA ILE A 170 -28.06 32.45 3.01
C ILE A 170 -29.57 32.34 3.24
N LYS A 171 -30.39 33.10 2.49
CA LYS A 171 -31.86 33.04 2.61
C LYS A 171 -32.44 31.68 2.23
N GLN A 172 -31.88 31.06 1.20
CA GLN A 172 -32.33 29.75 0.70
C GLN A 172 -31.76 28.56 1.49
N GLY A 173 -30.89 28.80 2.48
CA GLY A 173 -30.37 27.74 3.36
C GLY A 173 -29.18 26.96 2.83
N TYR A 174 -28.65 27.29 1.65
CA TYR A 174 -27.43 26.68 1.10
C TYR A 174 -26.17 27.09 1.87
N LEU A 175 -26.14 28.28 2.46
CA LEU A 175 -25.08 28.73 3.38
C LEU A 175 -25.60 28.76 4.81
N LYS A 176 -25.24 27.75 5.61
CA LYS A 176 -25.68 27.63 7.01
C LYS A 176 -24.62 28.17 7.96
N LYS A 177 -25.02 29.04 8.89
CA LYS A 177 -24.14 29.57 9.93
C LYS A 177 -23.76 28.46 10.92
N ILE A 178 -22.48 28.32 11.21
CA ILE A 178 -21.91 27.35 12.15
C ILE A 178 -21.07 28.10 13.20
N GLY A 179 -21.35 27.87 14.48
CA GLY A 179 -20.63 28.46 15.61
C GLY A 179 -21.44 29.52 16.40
N PRO A 180 -20.92 29.95 17.58
CA PRO A 180 -21.55 30.97 18.40
C PRO A 180 -21.64 32.31 17.66
N GLN A 181 -22.64 33.13 18.01
CA GLN A 181 -23.15 34.24 17.19
C GLN A 181 -22.10 35.25 16.69
N GLU A 182 -20.96 35.39 17.37
CA GLU A 182 -19.96 36.46 17.14
C GLU A 182 -18.92 36.12 16.05
N GLU A 183 -18.60 34.85 15.80
CA GLU A 183 -17.75 34.42 14.68
C GLU A 183 -18.60 33.71 13.63
N GLY A 184 -19.34 34.48 12.82
CA GLY A 184 -20.22 33.93 11.79
C GLY A 184 -19.47 33.25 10.64
N ARG A 185 -19.07 32.00 10.85
CA ARG A 185 -18.61 31.10 9.79
C ARG A 185 -19.81 30.43 9.13
N TYR A 186 -19.77 30.33 7.82
CA TYR A 186 -20.81 29.68 7.02
C TYR A 186 -20.23 28.43 6.36
N ARG A 187 -20.97 27.34 6.43
CA ARG A 187 -20.71 26.10 5.69
C ARG A 187 -21.70 25.99 4.54
N VAL A 188 -21.21 25.51 3.40
CA VAL A 188 -22.06 25.21 2.25
C VAL A 188 -22.71 23.84 2.46
N LEU A 189 -23.99 23.74 2.17
CA LEU A 189 -24.72 22.48 2.04
C LEU A 189 -25.22 22.41 0.61
N ASP A 190 -24.46 21.75 -0.24
CA ASP A 190 -24.77 21.60 -1.66
C ASP A 190 -24.19 20.28 -2.18
N ASN A 191 -24.65 19.85 -3.35
CA ASN A 191 -24.20 18.64 -4.00
C ASN A 191 -22.88 18.91 -4.75
N PHE A 192 -21.77 18.36 -4.24
CA PHE A 192 -20.43 18.49 -4.85
C PHE A 192 -19.98 17.23 -5.62
N THR A 193 -20.91 16.39 -6.07
CA THR A 193 -20.58 15.18 -6.85
C THR A 193 -19.89 15.48 -8.19
N LYS A 194 -20.05 16.69 -8.73
CA LYS A 194 -19.43 17.12 -9.98
C LYS A 194 -18.09 17.80 -9.73
N GLY A 195 -17.10 17.47 -10.56
CA GLY A 195 -15.76 18.05 -10.43
C GLY A 195 -15.73 19.55 -10.80
N PRO A 196 -14.79 20.35 -10.25
CA PRO A 196 -14.71 21.78 -10.51
C PRO A 196 -14.59 22.14 -12.01
N ASN A 197 -13.87 21.34 -12.79
CA ASN A 197 -13.71 21.54 -14.22
C ASN A 197 -15.02 21.31 -15.00
N GLU A 198 -15.78 20.29 -14.59
CA GLU A 198 -17.09 19.98 -15.18
C GLU A 198 -18.10 21.08 -14.84
N LEU A 199 -18.17 21.50 -13.56
CA LEU A 199 -18.99 22.62 -13.10
C LEU A 199 -18.68 23.91 -13.87
N LYS A 200 -17.40 24.20 -14.14
CA LYS A 200 -17.00 25.37 -14.93
C LYS A 200 -17.51 25.30 -16.37
N HIS A 201 -17.46 24.11 -16.98
CA HIS A 201 -17.99 23.90 -18.33
C HIS A 201 -19.52 24.06 -18.35
N ILE A 202 -20.23 23.39 -17.43
CA ILE A 202 -21.69 23.47 -17.29
C ILE A 202 -22.11 24.93 -17.04
N ASN A 203 -21.43 25.67 -16.17
CA ASN A 203 -21.74 27.07 -15.90
C ASN A 203 -21.63 27.95 -17.14
N LYS A 204 -20.62 27.69 -18.00
CA LYS A 204 -20.46 28.40 -19.27
C LYS A 204 -21.61 28.10 -20.23
N THR A 205 -22.03 26.83 -20.32
CA THR A 205 -23.16 26.41 -21.16
C THR A 205 -24.47 27.03 -20.66
N ILE A 206 -24.78 26.93 -19.37
CA ILE A 206 -25.98 27.52 -18.76
C ILE A 206 -26.04 29.03 -19.01
N LYS A 207 -24.91 29.75 -18.88
CA LYS A 207 -24.87 31.19 -19.19
C LYS A 207 -25.21 31.46 -20.65
N SER A 208 -24.62 30.69 -21.57
CA SER A 208 -24.94 30.83 -22.99
C SER A 208 -26.42 30.54 -23.29
N ASP A 209 -27.03 29.59 -22.60
CA ASP A 209 -28.44 29.25 -22.80
C ASP A 209 -29.36 30.29 -22.18
N ILE A 210 -28.99 30.88 -21.03
CA ILE A 210 -29.70 32.04 -20.46
C ILE A 210 -29.67 33.22 -21.45
N ASP A 211 -28.51 33.49 -22.06
CA ASP A 211 -28.38 34.58 -23.03
C ASP A 211 -29.31 34.34 -24.25
N LYS A 212 -29.33 33.11 -24.79
CA LYS A 212 -30.26 32.73 -25.88
C LYS A 212 -31.73 32.88 -25.46
N LEU A 213 -32.11 32.37 -24.29
CA LEU A 213 -33.47 32.47 -23.78
C LEU A 213 -33.90 33.93 -23.59
N SER A 214 -32.98 34.81 -23.20
CA SER A 214 -33.26 36.25 -23.08
C SER A 214 -33.53 36.91 -24.44
N GLU A 215 -32.80 36.51 -25.48
CA GLU A 215 -33.01 36.98 -26.85
C GLU A 215 -34.33 36.45 -27.43
N GLU A 216 -34.64 35.18 -27.19
CA GLU A 216 -35.90 34.56 -27.58
C GLU A 216 -37.09 35.23 -26.88
N LEU A 217 -37.01 35.48 -25.58
CA LEU A 217 -38.06 36.19 -24.82
C LEU A 217 -38.28 37.60 -25.39
N THR A 218 -37.21 38.30 -25.74
CA THR A 218 -37.29 39.63 -26.37
C THR A 218 -37.97 39.54 -27.74
N THR A 219 -37.66 38.49 -28.51
CA THR A 219 -38.29 38.21 -29.81
C THR A 219 -39.79 37.90 -29.66
N TYR A 220 -40.16 37.06 -28.70
CA TYR A 220 -41.57 36.76 -28.39
C TYR A 220 -42.32 38.01 -27.94
N LYS A 221 -41.73 38.81 -27.05
CA LYS A 221 -42.31 40.08 -26.64
C LYS A 221 -42.55 41.01 -27.82
N MET A 222 -41.60 41.11 -28.75
CA MET A 222 -41.81 41.91 -29.97
C MET A 222 -42.90 41.35 -30.88
N LYS A 223 -43.02 40.02 -31.01
CA LYS A 223 -44.13 39.40 -31.75
C LYS A 223 -45.47 39.74 -31.11
N TRP A 224 -45.59 39.60 -29.79
CA TRP A 224 -46.81 39.95 -29.06
C TRP A 224 -47.18 41.43 -29.18
N VAL A 225 -46.20 42.34 -29.14
CA VAL A 225 -46.48 43.77 -29.36
C VAL A 225 -46.98 44.03 -30.78
N LYS A 226 -46.39 43.39 -31.80
CA LYS A 226 -46.87 43.51 -33.19
C LYS A 226 -48.27 42.92 -33.35
N ASP A 227 -48.54 41.79 -32.73
CA ASP A 227 -49.87 41.17 -32.75
C ASP A 227 -50.89 42.07 -32.04
N ALA A 228 -50.53 42.67 -30.90
CA ALA A 228 -51.36 43.66 -30.21
C ALA A 228 -51.66 44.90 -31.07
N ASP A 229 -50.69 45.39 -31.85
CA ASP A 229 -50.92 46.48 -32.81
C ASP A 229 -51.88 46.06 -33.94
N ILE A 230 -51.76 44.82 -34.43
CA ILE A 230 -52.68 44.26 -35.43
C ILE A 230 -54.08 44.12 -34.84
N PHE A 231 -54.20 43.57 -33.64
CA PHE A 231 -55.47 43.47 -32.91
C PHE A 231 -56.07 44.86 -32.67
N SER A 232 -55.28 45.86 -32.27
CA SER A 232 -55.75 47.24 -32.10
C SER A 232 -56.30 47.85 -33.39
N LYS A 233 -55.65 47.60 -34.54
CA LYS A 233 -56.17 48.00 -35.86
C LYS A 233 -57.45 47.26 -36.22
N MET A 234 -57.51 45.96 -35.94
CA MET A 234 -58.69 45.13 -36.17
C MET A 234 -59.86 45.59 -35.30
N THR A 235 -59.62 45.84 -34.02
CA THR A 235 -60.58 46.39 -33.06
C THR A 235 -61.01 47.80 -33.44
N SER A 236 -60.13 48.64 -33.98
CA SER A 236 -60.50 49.97 -34.47
C SER A 236 -61.41 49.89 -35.70
N ALA A 237 -61.11 49.00 -36.64
CA ALA A 237 -61.99 48.73 -37.77
C ALA A 237 -63.34 48.13 -37.33
N LEU A 238 -63.34 47.23 -36.35
CA LEU A 238 -64.55 46.69 -35.74
C LEU A 238 -65.35 47.74 -34.98
N LYS A 239 -64.70 48.66 -34.26
CA LYS A 239 -65.35 49.80 -33.60
C LYS A 239 -65.96 50.77 -34.62
N GLU A 240 -65.27 51.04 -35.73
CA GLU A 240 -65.80 51.87 -36.81
C GLU A 240 -66.97 51.19 -37.52
N GLU A 241 -66.93 49.87 -37.69
CA GLU A 241 -68.05 49.09 -38.24
C GLU A 241 -69.23 49.01 -37.26
N MET A 242 -68.99 48.86 -35.95
CA MET A 242 -70.01 49.02 -34.92
C MET A 242 -70.61 50.44 -34.94
N ALA A 243 -69.80 51.49 -35.03
CA ALA A 243 -70.29 52.86 -35.13
C ALA A 243 -71.10 53.10 -36.42
N LYS A 244 -70.77 52.43 -37.53
CA LYS A 244 -71.57 52.43 -38.77
C LYS A 244 -72.87 51.65 -38.63
N ARG A 245 -72.88 50.58 -37.82
CA ARG A 245 -74.13 49.89 -37.43
C ARG A 245 -74.98 50.75 -36.50
N ASP A 246 -74.38 51.54 -35.61
CA ASP A 246 -75.07 52.54 -34.77
C ASP A 246 -75.62 53.72 -35.58
N LEU A 247 -74.94 54.14 -36.65
CA LEU A 247 -75.47 55.14 -37.59
C LEU A 247 -76.64 54.65 -38.46
N ASN A 248 -77.01 53.37 -38.35
CA ASN A 248 -78.22 52.81 -38.95
C ASN A 248 -79.32 52.52 -37.93
N LEU A 249 -79.19 53.05 -36.71
CA LEU A 249 -80.19 53.00 -35.63
C LEU A 249 -80.63 54.43 -35.24
N GLN A 250 -80.90 55.29 -36.21
CA GLN A 250 -81.76 56.44 -35.97
C GLN A 250 -83.22 56.04 -36.26
N TYR A 251 -83.82 55.36 -35.28
CA TYR A 251 -85.22 55.39 -34.85
C TYR A 251 -85.53 54.09 -34.07
N GLN A 252 -85.11 54.05 -32.80
CA GLN A 252 -86.06 53.66 -31.77
C GLN A 252 -85.69 54.30 -30.44
N ASP A 253 -86.51 55.27 -30.08
CA ASP A 253 -86.69 55.83 -28.75
C ASP A 253 -86.83 54.67 -27.74
N MET A 254 -85.94 54.57 -26.75
CA MET A 254 -86.25 54.11 -25.40
C MET A 254 -85.07 54.38 -24.47
N GLU A 255 -85.29 55.41 -23.66
CA GLU A 255 -85.13 55.42 -22.19
C GLU A 255 -83.71 55.31 -21.61
N GLU A 256 -83.42 56.36 -20.85
CA GLU A 256 -82.51 56.43 -19.72
C GLU A 256 -82.41 55.10 -18.95
N ASP A 257 -81.19 54.68 -18.66
CA ASP A 257 -80.83 54.45 -17.26
C ASP A 257 -79.32 54.65 -17.08
N GLU A 258 -79.02 55.59 -16.20
CA GLU A 258 -77.75 55.68 -15.49
C GLU A 258 -77.61 54.39 -14.67
N ASP A 259 -76.51 53.67 -14.81
CA ASP A 259 -75.92 52.98 -13.66
C ASP A 259 -74.41 52.87 -13.86
N VAL A 260 -73.73 53.72 -13.08
CA VAL A 260 -72.31 53.67 -12.78
C VAL A 260 -72.15 52.57 -11.74
N ASP A 261 -71.55 51.44 -12.09
CA ASP A 261 -71.06 50.51 -11.07
C ASP A 261 -69.53 50.37 -11.17
N GLU A 262 -68.92 50.83 -10.08
CA GLU A 262 -67.52 50.73 -9.70
C GLU A 262 -67.07 49.27 -9.56
N VAL A 263 -65.90 49.00 -10.15
CA VAL A 263 -64.76 48.23 -9.63
C VAL A 263 -65.04 47.20 -8.51
N GLU A 264 -64.68 45.93 -8.75
CA GLU A 264 -63.60 45.27 -7.98
C GLU A 264 -63.12 44.00 -8.68
N GLU A 265 -61.84 44.03 -9.06
CA GLU A 265 -61.04 42.85 -9.39
C GLU A 265 -60.89 41.98 -8.14
N GLN A 266 -61.20 40.69 -8.25
CA GLN A 266 -60.63 39.68 -7.35
C GLN A 266 -60.30 38.42 -8.14
N ASP A 267 -59.00 38.15 -8.16
CA ASP A 267 -58.34 36.91 -8.57
C ASP A 267 -58.92 35.70 -7.82
N GLU A 268 -59.31 34.64 -8.52
CA GLU A 268 -59.30 33.28 -7.97
C GLU A 268 -58.78 32.27 -9.01
N GLU A 269 -57.76 31.53 -8.58
CA GLU A 269 -57.07 30.43 -9.28
C GLU A 269 -58.04 29.32 -9.72
N PRO A 270 -57.80 28.62 -10.84
CA PRO A 270 -58.33 27.29 -11.02
C PRO A 270 -57.42 26.28 -10.32
N SER A 271 -57.98 25.65 -9.29
CA SER A 271 -57.54 24.38 -8.73
C SER A 271 -57.48 23.31 -9.82
N ASP A 272 -56.35 22.61 -9.95
CA ASP A 272 -56.27 21.36 -10.70
C ASP A 272 -55.88 20.24 -9.72
N ASP A 273 -56.90 19.50 -9.28
CA ASP A 273 -56.79 18.35 -8.41
C ASP A 273 -57.10 17.08 -9.23
N ASN A 274 -56.10 16.19 -9.27
CA ASN A 274 -56.20 14.75 -9.47
C ASN A 274 -56.80 14.20 -10.77
N ASN A 275 -55.91 13.70 -11.66
CA ASN A 275 -56.07 12.36 -12.23
C ASN A 275 -54.79 11.89 -12.94
N PHE A 276 -54.10 10.86 -12.41
CA PHE A 276 -53.97 9.56 -13.08
C PHE A 276 -53.08 8.60 -12.27
N GLU A 277 -53.71 7.50 -11.84
CA GLU A 277 -53.09 6.27 -11.38
C GLU A 277 -52.30 5.54 -12.48
N GLU A 278 -51.42 4.64 -12.02
CA GLU A 278 -51.01 3.38 -12.64
C GLU A 278 -50.55 3.36 -14.11
N GLU A 279 -49.29 2.99 -14.32
CA GLU A 279 -48.99 1.79 -15.13
C GLU A 279 -47.60 1.19 -14.79
N ARG A 280 -47.56 -0.14 -14.82
CA ARG A 280 -46.49 -1.07 -14.42
C ARG A 280 -45.44 -1.26 -15.53
N GLU A 281 -44.29 -1.83 -15.17
CA GLU A 281 -43.65 -3.04 -15.77
C GLU A 281 -42.21 -3.18 -15.22
N GLN A 282 -41.92 -4.15 -14.32
CA GLN A 282 -41.46 -5.53 -14.57
C GLN A 282 -40.16 -5.70 -15.40
N ALA A 283 -39.10 -6.21 -14.73
CA ALA A 283 -38.10 -7.21 -15.19
C ALA A 283 -36.94 -7.19 -14.16
N ASP A 284 -36.84 -8.11 -13.19
CA ASP A 284 -36.45 -9.52 -13.27
C ASP A 284 -34.93 -9.76 -13.56
N GLN A 285 -34.31 -10.52 -12.65
CA GLN A 285 -33.04 -11.26 -12.70
C GLN A 285 -31.68 -10.51 -12.70
N SER A 286 -30.89 -10.69 -11.62
CA SER A 286 -29.73 -11.61 -11.63
C SER A 286 -28.95 -11.64 -10.29
N GLU A 287 -29.00 -12.82 -9.66
CA GLU A 287 -27.94 -13.54 -8.91
C GLU A 287 -26.96 -12.77 -8.00
N GLU A 288 -27.25 -12.80 -6.71
CA GLU A 288 -26.22 -12.85 -5.65
C GLU A 288 -25.61 -14.25 -5.61
N GLN A 289 -24.37 -14.41 -6.10
CA GLN A 289 -23.49 -15.48 -5.63
C GLN A 289 -22.65 -14.98 -4.46
N SER A 290 -23.13 -15.36 -3.28
CA SER A 290 -22.33 -15.61 -2.11
C SER A 290 -21.34 -16.74 -2.41
N ASP A 291 -20.05 -16.51 -2.21
CA ASP A 291 -19.19 -17.56 -1.67
C ASP A 291 -18.03 -16.94 -0.90
N GLY A 292 -18.22 -16.89 0.42
CA GLY A 292 -17.15 -16.73 1.38
C GLY A 292 -16.76 -18.12 1.89
N GLN A 293 -15.51 -18.51 1.68
CA GLN A 293 -14.85 -19.49 2.52
C GLN A 293 -13.43 -19.00 2.83
N GLU A 294 -13.27 -18.49 4.05
CA GLU A 294 -12.03 -18.61 4.80
C GLU A 294 -11.79 -20.08 5.09
N GLU A 295 -10.55 -20.56 4.93
CA GLU A 295 -9.98 -21.52 5.87
C GLU A 295 -8.45 -21.40 5.88
N ASP A 296 -7.99 -20.78 6.96
CA ASP A 296 -6.67 -20.90 7.55
C ASP A 296 -6.47 -22.33 8.07
N GLN A 297 -5.38 -22.99 7.67
CA GLN A 297 -4.64 -23.88 8.55
C GLN A 297 -3.26 -24.23 7.97
N GLY A 298 -2.22 -23.77 8.66
CA GLY A 298 -0.83 -24.13 8.38
C GLY A 298 -0.48 -25.56 8.77
N VAL A 299 0.46 -26.16 8.04
CA VAL A 299 1.31 -27.25 8.57
C VAL A 299 2.75 -27.11 8.07
N LYS A 300 3.62 -27.09 9.09
CA LYS A 300 5.05 -27.36 9.18
C LYS A 300 5.68 -28.25 8.08
N GLY A 301 6.82 -27.78 7.59
CA GLY A 301 8.12 -28.49 7.58
C GLY A 301 8.22 -29.88 6.96
N ALA A 302 8.98 -29.99 5.87
CA ALA A 302 9.85 -31.12 5.60
C ALA A 302 10.88 -30.77 4.50
N SER A 303 12.14 -30.67 4.90
CA SER A 303 13.25 -31.06 4.03
C SER A 303 13.29 -32.59 3.94
N PRO A 304 13.72 -33.13 2.80
CA PRO A 304 14.47 -34.38 2.83
C PRO A 304 15.78 -34.28 2.04
N ASN A 305 16.83 -34.79 2.71
CA ASN A 305 18.09 -35.38 2.24
C ASN A 305 18.59 -35.09 0.82
#